data_AF-A0A7W1HU18-F1
#
_entry.id   AF-A0A7W1HU18-F1
#
_cell.length_a   1.000
_cell.length_b   1.000
_cell.length_c   1.000
_cell.angle_alpha   90.00
_cell.angle_beta   90.00
_cell.angle_gamma   90.00
#
_symmetry.space_group_name_H-M   'P 1'
#
loop_
_entity.id
_entity.type
_entity.pdbx_description
1 polymer ?
#
loop_
_entity_poly.entity_id
_entity_poly.type
_entity_poly.pdbx_seq_one_letter_code
_entity_poly.pdbx_strand_id
1 'polypeptide(L)'
;MDEKLEKLSAAVSLTVLEIDFYPNELIPAFLLANLMSPALWAWRTEKKAGSDDGILYSPKNRLNRIQRFFHRYTFTNIPDEPGGDPWGLLSFAEEEKRFGFEFVQKVRAEYNATFRKLLAENPESQFGQIIN
;
A
#
# COMPACT_ATOMS: atom_id res chain seq x y z
N MET A 1 -3.67 -17.28 21.48
CA MET A 1 -2.65 -16.27 21.17
C MET A 1 -2.97 -15.04 22.02
N ASP A 2 -1.97 -14.37 22.60
CA ASP A 2 -2.23 -13.13 23.35
C ASP A 2 -2.63 -12.03 22.34
N GLU A 3 -3.88 -11.55 22.43
CA GLU A 3 -4.43 -10.55 21.51
C GLU A 3 -3.56 -9.28 21.47
N LYS A 4 -2.95 -8.92 22.60
CA LYS A 4 -2.04 -7.76 22.68
C LYS A 4 -0.78 -7.98 21.85
N LEU A 5 -0.22 -9.19 21.87
CA LEU A 5 0.96 -9.54 21.09
C LEU A 5 0.65 -9.47 19.59
N GLU A 6 -0.51 -9.98 19.17
CA GLU A 6 -0.94 -9.93 17.78
C GLU A 6 -1.09 -8.50 17.26
N LYS A 7 -1.71 -7.62 18.04
CA LYS A 7 -1.83 -6.19 17.68
C LYS A 7 -0.46 -5.51 17.53
N LEU A 8 0.49 -5.84 18.41
CA LEU A 8 1.85 -5.31 18.33
C LEU A 8 2.59 -5.82 17.10
N SER A 9 2.41 -7.10 16.74
CA SER A 9 2.97 -7.67 15.50
C SER A 9 2.36 -7.01 14.27
N ALA A 10 1.03 -6.86 14.24
CA ALA A 10 0.31 -6.22 13.14
C ALA A 10 0.66 -4.74 12.94
N ALA A 11 1.08 -4.05 14.01
CA ALA A 11 1.58 -2.67 13.93
C ALA A 11 2.94 -2.55 13.23
N VAL A 12 3.65 -3.65 13.03
CA VAL A 12 4.91 -3.69 12.27
C VAL A 12 4.64 -3.98 10.79
N SER A 13 3.74 -4.91 10.49
CA SER A 13 3.46 -5.38 9.12
C SER A 13 2.44 -4.55 8.37
N LEU A 14 1.40 -4.07 9.06
CA LEU A 14 0.39 -3.14 8.53
C LEU A 14 -0.22 -3.60 7.19
N THR A 15 -0.52 -4.89 7.06
CA THR A 15 -1.19 -5.44 5.88
C THR A 15 -2.63 -4.97 5.79
N VAL A 16 -3.26 -5.05 4.61
CA VAL A 16 -4.66 -4.64 4.41
C VAL A 16 -5.59 -5.40 5.36
N LEU A 17 -5.45 -6.73 5.46
CA LEU A 17 -6.29 -7.53 6.35
C LEU A 17 -6.11 -7.16 7.82
N GLU A 18 -4.89 -6.85 8.24
CA GLU A 18 -4.61 -6.43 9.61
C GLU A 18 -5.21 -5.06 9.92
N ILE A 19 -5.05 -4.08 9.02
CA ILE A 19 -5.61 -2.74 9.16
C ILE A 19 -7.14 -2.80 9.23
N ASP A 20 -7.78 -3.59 8.38
CA ASP A 20 -9.24 -3.73 8.37
C ASP A 20 -9.76 -4.50 9.60
N PHE A 21 -8.94 -5.38 10.20
CA PHE A 21 -9.30 -6.12 11.41
C PHE A 21 -9.10 -5.30 12.70
N TYR A 22 -8.07 -4.45 12.76
CA TYR A 22 -7.77 -3.56 13.90
C TYR A 22 -7.72 -2.07 13.50
N PRO A 23 -8.81 -1.50 12.95
CA PRO A 23 -8.77 -0.19 12.29
C PRO A 23 -8.44 0.96 13.25
N ASN A 24 -8.93 0.89 14.49
CA ASN A 24 -8.76 1.99 15.45
C ASN A 24 -7.29 2.14 15.89
N GLU A 25 -6.56 1.04 15.98
CA GLU A 25 -5.16 1.00 16.38
C GLU A 25 -4.22 1.16 15.18
N LEU A 26 -4.51 0.48 14.06
CA LEU A 26 -3.56 0.37 12.96
C LEU A 26 -3.68 1.49 11.93
N ILE A 27 -4.82 2.16 11.76
CA ILE A 27 -4.91 3.34 10.89
C ILE A 27 -3.99 4.48 11.39
N PRO A 28 -4.01 4.86 12.68
CA PRO A 28 -3.05 5.83 13.21
C PRO A 28 -1.59 5.37 13.09
N ALA A 29 -1.32 4.08 13.33
CA ALA A 29 0.02 3.51 13.18
C ALA A 29 0.51 3.59 11.72
N PHE A 30 -0.35 3.25 10.76
CA PHE A 30 -0.07 3.35 9.33
C PHE A 30 0.22 4.79 8.92
N LEU A 31 -0.58 5.76 9.38
CA LEU A 31 -0.32 7.18 9.14
C LEU A 31 1.05 7.59 9.70
N LEU A 32 1.36 7.19 10.93
CA LEU A 32 2.64 7.53 11.56
C LEU A 32 3.83 6.91 10.82
N ALA A 33 3.72 5.62 10.44
CA ALA A 33 4.72 4.93 9.63
C ALA A 33 4.97 5.69 8.32
N ASN A 34 3.90 6.13 7.64
CA ASN A 34 4.00 6.97 6.45
C ASN A 34 4.72 8.29 6.72
N LEU A 35 4.34 9.01 7.78
CA LEU A 35 4.97 10.27 8.15
C LEU A 35 6.44 10.11 8.55
N MET A 36 6.87 8.93 8.99
CA MET A 36 8.26 8.65 9.38
C MET A 36 9.08 7.97 8.26
N SER A 37 8.44 7.59 7.14
CA SER A 37 9.06 6.76 6.11
C SER A 37 10.22 7.46 5.41
N PRO A 38 11.47 6.98 5.52
CA PRO A 38 12.61 7.59 4.81
C PRO A 38 12.37 7.65 3.29
N ALA A 39 11.67 6.64 2.74
CA ALA A 39 11.29 6.61 1.34
C ALA A 39 10.38 7.79 0.97
N LEU A 40 9.42 8.20 1.82
CA LEU A 40 8.60 9.39 1.57
C LEU A 40 9.42 10.67 1.66
N TRP A 41 10.30 10.75 2.65
CA TRP A 41 11.12 11.94 2.87
C TRP A 41 12.14 12.16 1.76
N ALA A 42 12.59 11.09 1.09
CA ALA A 42 13.38 11.18 -0.14
C ALA A 42 12.68 11.99 -1.26
N TRP A 43 11.36 12.14 -1.21
CA TRP A 43 10.63 13.04 -2.13
C TRP A 43 11.20 14.46 -2.08
N ARG A 44 11.61 14.93 -0.89
CA ARG A 44 12.11 16.30 -0.74
C ARG A 44 13.38 16.55 -1.55
N THR A 45 14.17 15.51 -1.82
CA THR A 45 15.36 15.58 -2.67
C THR A 45 15.04 15.27 -4.13
N GLU A 46 14.09 14.38 -4.42
CA GLU A 46 13.69 13.98 -5.78
C GLU A 46 12.74 14.96 -6.48
N LYS A 47 12.02 15.82 -5.74
CA LYS A 47 11.03 16.78 -6.27
C LYS A 47 11.60 17.94 -7.10
N LYS A 48 12.85 17.84 -7.55
CA LYS A 48 13.51 18.88 -8.34
C LYS A 48 12.63 19.28 -9.52
N ALA A 49 12.33 20.58 -9.60
CA ALA A 49 11.53 21.15 -10.67
C ALA A 49 12.30 21.23 -12.01
N GLY A 50 13.59 20.94 -12.01
CA GLY A 50 14.46 20.98 -13.17
C GLY A 50 15.60 19.96 -13.12
N SER A 51 16.36 19.87 -14.21
CA SER A 51 17.56 19.02 -14.30
C SER A 51 18.70 19.55 -13.44
N ASP A 52 19.75 18.74 -13.29
CA ASP A 52 20.97 19.15 -12.58
C ASP A 52 21.68 20.34 -13.27
N ASP A 53 21.41 20.57 -14.56
CA ASP A 53 21.86 21.73 -15.34
C ASP A 53 20.98 22.99 -15.13
N GLY A 54 19.98 22.94 -14.24
CA GLY A 54 19.11 24.08 -13.91
C GLY A 54 17.94 24.31 -14.88
N ILE A 55 17.71 23.42 -15.86
CA ILE A 55 16.62 23.57 -16.83
C ILE A 55 15.30 23.11 -16.21
N LEU A 56 14.31 24.00 -16.16
CA LEU A 56 12.99 23.70 -15.60
C LEU A 56 12.24 22.67 -16.46
N TYR A 57 11.72 21.63 -15.82
CA TYR A 57 10.89 20.65 -16.50
C TYR A 57 9.52 21.22 -16.90
N SER A 58 8.96 20.70 -17.99
CA SER A 58 7.56 21.00 -18.35
C SER A 58 6.61 20.60 -17.22
N PRO A 59 5.43 21.26 -17.08
CA PRO A 59 4.44 20.90 -16.07
C PRO A 59 4.05 19.42 -16.11
N LYS A 60 3.90 18.85 -17.31
CA LYS A 60 3.60 17.43 -17.53
C LYS A 60 4.71 16.51 -16.97
N ASN A 61 5.97 16.84 -17.21
CA ASN A 61 7.08 16.03 -16.70
C ASN A 61 7.24 16.11 -15.18
N ARG A 62 6.93 17.27 -14.58
CA ARG A 62 6.88 17.43 -13.13
C ARG A 62 5.79 16.57 -12.51
N LEU A 63 4.59 16.59 -13.10
CA LEU A 63 3.47 15.76 -12.66
C LEU A 63 3.78 14.26 -12.78
N ASN A 64 4.34 13.83 -13.92
CA ASN A 64 4.73 12.43 -14.12
C ASN A 64 5.79 11.97 -13.12
N ARG A 65 6.73 12.84 -12.73
CA ARG A 65 7.74 12.52 -11.70
C ARG A 65 7.12 12.37 -10.31
N ILE A 66 6.18 13.25 -9.95
CA ILE A 66 5.37 13.12 -8.73
C ILE A 66 4.66 11.76 -8.74
N GLN A 67 3.91 11.47 -9.80
CA GLN A 67 3.17 10.21 -9.92
C GLN A 67 4.07 8.99 -9.83
N ARG A 68 5.22 8.97 -10.52
CA ARG A 68 6.18 7.85 -10.44
C ARG A 68 6.77 7.67 -9.04
N PHE A 69 7.06 8.77 -8.35
CA PHE A 69 7.58 8.70 -6.99
C PHE A 69 6.56 8.08 -6.03
N PHE A 70 5.32 8.57 -6.07
CA PHE A 70 4.25 8.04 -5.23
C PHE A 70 3.79 6.63 -5.66
N HIS A 71 3.91 6.27 -6.95
CA HIS A 71 3.69 4.89 -7.41
C HIS A 71 4.74 3.91 -6.88
N ARG A 72 5.99 4.34 -6.70
CA ARG A 72 7.04 3.53 -6.05
C ARG A 72 6.83 3.46 -4.54
N TYR A 73 6.19 4.47 -3.97
CA TYR A 73 5.85 4.54 -2.56
C TYR A 73 4.55 3.77 -2.28
N THR A 74 4.63 2.44 -2.39
CA THR A 74 3.60 1.54 -1.87
C THR A 74 4.21 0.81 -0.69
N PHE A 75 3.66 1.03 0.50
CA PHE A 75 4.13 0.41 1.75
C PHE A 75 4.04 -1.12 1.80
N THR A 76 3.42 -1.72 0.79
CA THR A 76 2.84 -3.06 0.89
C THR A 76 3.08 -3.91 -0.35
N ASN A 77 4.01 -3.51 -1.23
CA ASN A 77 4.40 -4.36 -2.35
C ASN A 77 5.92 -4.38 -2.46
N ILE A 78 6.53 -5.39 -1.85
CA ILE A 78 7.91 -5.78 -2.12
C ILE A 78 7.81 -7.11 -2.88
N PRO A 79 7.84 -7.08 -4.23
CA PRO A 79 7.89 -8.32 -5.00
C PRO A 79 9.08 -9.14 -4.53
N ASP A 80 8.88 -10.46 -4.37
CA ASP A 80 9.89 -11.46 -3.99
C ASP A 80 10.20 -11.62 -2.48
N GLU A 81 9.45 -10.96 -1.59
CA GLU A 81 9.54 -11.18 -0.12
C GLU A 81 8.24 -11.79 0.46
N PRO A 82 8.30 -12.58 1.55
CA PRO A 82 7.11 -12.97 2.32
C PRO A 82 6.39 -11.70 2.84
N GLY A 83 5.12 -11.51 2.49
CA GLY A 83 4.42 -10.23 2.68
C GLY A 83 4.52 -9.26 1.50
N GLY A 84 4.98 -9.72 0.32
CA GLY A 84 4.95 -8.96 -0.92
C GLY A 84 3.56 -8.73 -1.52
N ASP A 85 2.52 -9.31 -0.90
CA ASP A 85 1.13 -9.06 -1.25
C ASP A 85 0.53 -8.05 -0.25
N PRO A 86 -0.08 -6.94 -0.73
CA PRO A 86 -0.73 -5.99 0.17
C PRO A 86 -1.82 -6.61 1.05
N TRP A 87 -2.38 -7.77 0.68
CA TRP A 87 -3.42 -8.44 1.44
C TRP A 87 -2.96 -8.97 2.79
N GLY A 88 -1.80 -9.61 2.88
CA GLY A 88 -1.40 -10.39 4.06
C GLY A 88 0.05 -10.87 4.01
N LEU A 89 0.55 -11.33 5.15
CA LEU A 89 1.92 -11.88 5.25
C LEU A 89 1.98 -13.35 4.84
N LEU A 90 0.84 -14.05 4.92
CA LEU A 90 0.72 -15.49 4.71
C LEU A 90 -0.18 -15.81 3.51
N SER A 91 -0.34 -17.11 3.23
CA SER A 91 -1.33 -17.54 2.23
C SER A 91 -2.76 -17.22 2.69
N PHE A 92 -3.67 -16.99 1.76
CA PHE A 92 -5.08 -16.73 2.09
C PHE A 92 -5.70 -17.81 2.98
N ALA A 93 -5.37 -19.08 2.78
CA ALA A 93 -5.88 -20.17 3.61
C ALA A 93 -5.40 -20.10 5.07
N GLU A 94 -4.25 -19.49 5.32
CA GLU A 94 -3.73 -19.25 6.67
C GLU A 94 -4.32 -17.98 7.27
N GLU A 95 -4.46 -16.91 6.49
CA GLU A 95 -5.12 -15.67 6.93
C GLU A 95 -6.60 -15.90 7.25
N GLU A 96 -7.30 -16.76 6.51
CA GLU A 96 -8.68 -17.19 6.79
C GLU A 96 -8.80 -17.94 8.12
N LYS A 97 -7.77 -18.69 8.53
CA LYS A 97 -7.71 -19.33 9.84
C LYS A 97 -7.42 -18.32 10.96
N ARG A 98 -6.63 -17.28 10.66
CA ARG A 98 -6.22 -16.25 11.62
C ARG A 98 -7.33 -15.24 11.90
N PHE A 99 -7.99 -14.73 10.87
CA PHE A 99 -9.00 -13.66 10.97
C PHE A 99 -10.44 -14.13 10.74
N GLY A 100 -10.62 -15.37 10.27
CA GLY A 100 -11.92 -15.93 9.95
C GLY A 100 -12.27 -15.79 8.46
N PHE A 101 -12.78 -16.87 7.89
CA PHE A 101 -13.14 -16.97 6.48
C PHE A 101 -14.06 -15.84 6.01
N GLU A 102 -15.15 -15.59 6.74
CA GLU A 102 -16.15 -14.58 6.34
C GLU A 102 -15.57 -13.17 6.28
N PHE A 103 -14.71 -12.82 7.23
CA PHE A 103 -14.03 -11.53 7.26
C PHE A 103 -13.12 -11.36 6.05
N VAL A 104 -12.22 -12.32 5.82
CA VAL A 104 -11.25 -12.26 4.72
C VAL A 104 -11.96 -12.18 3.36
N GLN A 105 -13.01 -12.99 3.16
CA GLN A 105 -13.77 -12.96 1.92
C GLN A 105 -14.54 -11.64 1.71
N LYS A 106 -15.09 -11.06 2.79
CA LYS A 106 -15.76 -9.76 2.73
C LYS A 106 -14.79 -8.65 2.31
N VAL A 107 -13.64 -8.54 2.98
CA VAL A 107 -12.61 -7.53 2.66
C VAL A 107 -12.15 -7.71 1.21
N ARG A 108 -11.84 -8.95 0.81
CA ARG A 108 -11.43 -9.24 -0.57
C ARG A 108 -12.48 -8.84 -1.60
N ALA A 109 -13.76 -9.10 -1.34
CA ALA A 109 -14.84 -8.74 -2.25
C ALA A 109 -14.97 -7.21 -2.42
N GLU A 110 -14.86 -6.47 -1.31
CA GLU A 110 -14.95 -5.01 -1.29
C GLU A 110 -13.80 -4.36 -2.08
N TYR A 111 -12.57 -4.79 -1.85
CA TYR A 111 -11.45 -4.23 -2.60
C TYR A 111 -11.41 -4.69 -4.05
N ASN A 112 -11.78 -5.95 -4.36
CA ASN A 112 -11.90 -6.39 -5.76
C ASN A 112 -12.89 -5.53 -6.54
N ALA A 113 -14.01 -5.14 -5.91
CA ALA A 113 -14.97 -4.21 -6.51
C ALA A 113 -14.33 -2.83 -6.76
N THR A 114 -13.57 -2.32 -5.78
CA THR A 114 -12.84 -1.05 -5.90
C THR A 114 -11.81 -1.09 -7.03
N PHE A 115 -10.97 -2.12 -7.08
CA PHE A 115 -9.94 -2.26 -8.10
C PHE A 115 -10.54 -2.46 -9.50
N ARG A 116 -11.66 -3.20 -9.64
CA ARG A 116 -12.35 -3.34 -10.94
C ARG A 116 -12.89 -2.00 -11.42
N LYS A 117 -13.41 -1.18 -10.52
CA LYS A 117 -13.86 0.17 -10.84
C LYS A 117 -12.69 1.06 -11.26
N LEU A 118 -11.56 1.01 -10.54
CA LEU A 118 -10.34 1.74 -10.91
C LEU A 118 -9.80 1.31 -12.28
N LEU A 119 -9.84 0.01 -12.60
CA LEU A 119 -9.43 -0.50 -13.92
C LEU A 119 -10.36 0.01 -15.03
N ALA A 120 -11.68 0.04 -14.79
CA ALA A 120 -12.65 0.56 -15.76
C ALA A 120 -12.48 2.07 -16.01
N GLU A 121 -12.17 2.83 -14.96
CA GLU A 121 -11.97 4.29 -15.05
C GLU A 121 -10.58 4.67 -15.56
N ASN A 122 -9.56 3.84 -15.31
CA ASN A 122 -8.19 4.08 -15.70
C ASN A 122 -7.45 2.76 -16.04
N PRO A 123 -7.58 2.28 -17.29
CA PRO A 123 -6.99 1.00 -17.72
C PRO A 123 -5.47 0.92 -17.60
N GLU A 124 -4.79 2.06 -17.64
CA GLU A 124 -3.33 2.18 -17.53
C GLU A 124 -2.84 2.23 -16.08
N SER A 125 -3.75 2.18 -15.09
CA SER A 125 -3.40 2.21 -13.68
C SER A 125 -2.76 0.90 -13.23
N GLN A 126 -1.61 0.98 -12.57
CA GLN A 126 -0.94 -0.16 -11.96
C GLN A 126 -1.84 -0.93 -10.98
N PHE A 127 -2.79 -0.25 -10.32
CA PHE A 127 -3.72 -0.88 -9.37
C PHE A 127 -4.83 -1.67 -10.07
N GLY A 128 -5.19 -1.29 -11.30
CA GLY A 128 -6.12 -2.07 -12.12
C GLY A 128 -5.49 -3.38 -12.62
N GLN A 129 -4.17 -3.39 -12.81
CA GLN A 129 -3.42 -4.57 -13.25
C GLN A 129 -3.23 -5.62 -12.15
N ILE A 130 -3.43 -5.28 -10.87
CA ILE A 130 -3.34 -6.22 -9.74
C ILE A 130 -4.41 -7.32 -9.80
N ILE A 131 -5.52 -7.11 -10.53
CA ILE A 131 -6.63 -8.08 -10.62
C ILE A 131 -6.42 -9.14 -11.71
N ASN A 132 -5.40 -8.99 -12.58
CA ASN A 132 -5.16 -9.91 -13.71
C ASN A 132 -4.05 -10.92 -13.42
#